data_AF-A0A838FK69-F1
#
_entry.id   AF-A0A838FK69-F1
#
_cell.length_a   1.000
_cell.length_b   1.000
_cell.length_c   1.000
_cell.angle_alpha   90.00
_cell.angle_beta   90.00
_cell.angle_gamma   90.00
#
_symmetry.space_group_name_H-M   'P 1'
#
loop_
_entity.id
_entity.type
_entity.pdbx_description
1 polymer ?
#
loop_
_entity_poly.entity_id
_entity_poly.type
_entity_poly.pdbx_seq_one_letter_code
_entity_poly.pdbx_strand_id
1 'polypeptide(L)'
;MDDTTVLHESQIPANSVRVPEPEPGTATMVHRYQQDRAVVLHPDDYGRLIEDSRLVAFLGQVEPMPPATPVERKTHALVSTPGAEAPVLEDFDALTAWLAYAEE
;
A
#
# COMPACT_ATOMS: atom_id res chain seq x y z
N MET A 1 -1.24 5.26 12.88
CA MET A 1 -1.66 4.02 13.57
C MET A 1 -1.21 2.89 12.67
N ASP A 2 -0.05 2.31 12.97
CA ASP A 2 0.49 1.16 12.26
C ASP A 2 -0.22 -0.10 12.75
N ASP A 3 -1.39 -0.40 12.17
CA ASP A 3 -2.02 -1.72 12.30
C ASP A 3 -1.56 -2.59 11.13
N THR A 4 -0.26 -2.90 11.10
CA THR A 4 0.20 -4.01 10.27
C THR A 4 -0.38 -5.26 10.92
N THR A 5 -1.52 -5.74 10.40
CA THR A 5 -2.26 -6.85 11.01
C THR A 5 -1.46 -8.13 10.81
N VAL A 6 -0.63 -8.48 11.80
CA VAL A 6 0.16 -9.71 11.77
C VAL A 6 -0.76 -10.87 12.12
N LEU A 7 -1.04 -11.72 11.13
CA LEU A 7 -1.78 -12.97 11.36
C LEU A 7 -0.96 -13.89 12.27
N HIS A 8 -1.60 -14.41 13.31
CA HIS A 8 -1.00 -15.43 14.17
C HIS A 8 -1.01 -16.78 13.46
N GLU A 9 0.14 -17.45 13.40
CA GLU A 9 0.26 -18.75 12.74
C GLU A 9 -0.02 -19.90 13.72
N SER A 10 -0.92 -20.80 13.33
CA SER A 10 -1.16 -22.08 14.01
C SER A 10 -0.89 -23.22 13.04
N GLN A 11 -0.17 -24.25 13.48
CA GLN A 11 0.18 -25.40 12.64
C GLN A 11 -0.60 -26.64 13.04
N ILE A 12 -1.16 -27.34 12.07
CA ILE A 12 -1.79 -28.65 12.29
C ILE A 12 -1.13 -29.75 11.45
N PRO A 13 -0.93 -30.96 12.02
CA PRO A 13 -0.32 -32.08 11.32
C PRO A 13 -1.25 -32.65 10.23
N ALA A 14 -0.64 -33.25 9.20
CA ALA A 14 -1.31 -33.82 8.02
C ALA A 14 -2.40 -34.85 8.34
N ASN A 15 -2.26 -35.52 9.48
CA ASN A 15 -3.13 -36.62 9.89
C ASN A 15 -4.26 -36.14 10.82
N SER A 16 -4.39 -34.83 11.06
CA SER A 16 -5.47 -34.29 11.87
C SER A 16 -6.81 -34.45 11.16
N VAL A 17 -7.75 -35.14 11.81
CA VAL A 17 -9.10 -35.39 11.28
C VAL A 17 -10.02 -34.18 11.47
N ARG A 18 -9.65 -33.24 12.34
CA ARG A 18 -10.40 -32.01 12.58
C ARG A 18 -9.52 -30.80 12.31
N VAL A 19 -10.01 -29.95 11.41
CA VAL A 19 -9.48 -28.60 11.22
C VAL A 19 -10.23 -27.70 12.20
N PRO A 20 -9.53 -26.90 13.03
CA PRO A 20 -10.19 -25.96 13.93
C PRO A 20 -10.98 -24.94 13.13
N GLU A 21 -12.04 -24.41 13.74
CA GLU A 21 -12.82 -23.32 13.13
C GLU A 21 -11.91 -22.08 13.02
N PRO A 22 -11.87 -21.41 11.85
CA PRO A 22 -11.00 -20.27 11.67
C PRO A 22 -11.47 -19.10 12.53
N GLU A 23 -10.55 -18.56 13.34
CA GLU A 23 -10.78 -17.36 14.15
C GLU A 23 -10.18 -16.13 13.46
N PRO A 24 -10.81 -14.94 13.58
CA PRO A 24 -10.26 -13.70 13.05
C PRO A 24 -8.83 -13.43 13.55
N GLY A 25 -7.95 -12.98 12.66
CA GLY A 25 -6.55 -12.68 12.98
C GLY A 25 -5.63 -13.90 13.06
N THR A 26 -6.12 -15.11 12.77
CA THR A 26 -5.34 -16.35 12.82
C THR A 26 -5.30 -17.06 11.47
N ALA A 27 -4.09 -17.49 11.08
CA ALA A 27 -3.85 -18.33 9.92
C ALA A 27 -3.48 -19.75 10.38
N THR A 28 -4.31 -20.73 10.03
CA THR A 28 -4.01 -22.14 10.31
C THR A 28 -3.35 -22.78 9.10
N MET A 29 -2.08 -23.14 9.22
CA MET A 29 -1.33 -23.85 8.19
C MET A 29 -1.50 -25.37 8.35
N VAL A 30 -1.97 -26.00 7.29
CA VAL A 30 -2.16 -27.44 7.19
C VAL A 30 -1.02 -28.03 6.36
N HIS A 31 -0.13 -28.75 7.04
CA HIS A 31 0.95 -29.46 6.38
C HIS A 31 0.44 -30.79 5.83
N ARG A 32 0.71 -31.10 4.57
CA ARG A 32 0.39 -32.40 3.99
C ARG A 32 1.67 -33.01 3.40
N TYR A 33 1.93 -34.30 3.68
CA TYR A 33 3.14 -34.97 3.20
C TYR A 33 3.16 -34.98 1.66
N GLN A 34 4.25 -34.46 1.08
CA GLN A 34 4.52 -34.39 -0.37
C GLN A 34 3.48 -33.62 -1.21
N GLN A 35 2.60 -32.83 -0.59
CA GLN A 35 1.63 -31.98 -1.28
C GLN A 35 1.81 -30.51 -0.87
N ASP A 36 1.29 -29.61 -1.70
CA ASP A 36 1.27 -28.19 -1.40
C ASP A 36 0.57 -27.93 -0.06
N ARG A 37 1.13 -26.98 0.71
CA ARG A 37 0.59 -26.58 2.00
C ARG A 37 -0.73 -25.86 1.77
N ALA A 38 -1.72 -26.12 2.62
CA ALA A 38 -2.96 -25.37 2.63
C ALA A 38 -2.97 -24.40 3.81
N VAL A 39 -3.62 -23.24 3.64
CA VAL A 39 -3.83 -22.27 4.71
C VAL A 39 -5.33 -22.05 4.85
N VAL A 40 -5.81 -22.10 6.09
CA VAL A 40 -7.20 -21.83 6.46
C VAL A 40 -7.22 -20.48 7.18
N LEU A 41 -8.10 -19.59 6.71
CA LEU A 41 -8.26 -18.23 7.20
C LEU A 41 -9.72 -17.96 7.54
N HIS A 42 -9.96 -16.97 8.40
CA HIS A 42 -11.29 -16.41 8.56
C HIS A 42 -11.73 -15.69 7.27
N PRO A 43 -13.02 -15.74 6.89
CA PRO A 43 -13.50 -15.09 5.65
C PRO A 43 -13.15 -13.60 5.56
N ASP A 44 -13.22 -12.87 6.67
CA ASP A 44 -12.89 -11.44 6.70
C ASP A 44 -11.42 -11.17 6.42
N ASP A 45 -10.52 -11.98 6.98
CA ASP A 45 -9.07 -11.84 6.76
C ASP A 45 -8.71 -12.20 5.31
N TYR A 46 -9.36 -13.23 4.76
CA TYR A 46 -9.21 -13.56 3.34
C TYR A 46 -9.70 -12.42 2.44
N GLY A 47 -10.85 -11.82 2.75
CA GLY A 47 -11.38 -10.67 2.02
C GLY A 47 -10.40 -9.50 1.99
N ARG A 48 -9.88 -9.12 3.15
CA ARG A 48 -8.87 -8.05 3.29
C ARG A 48 -7.60 -8.33 2.50
N LEU A 49 -7.04 -9.54 2.63
CA LEU A 49 -5.85 -9.94 1.89
C LEU A 49 -6.04 -9.86 0.37
N ILE A 50 -7.22 -10.22 -0.13
CA ILE A 50 -7.54 -10.11 -1.55
C ILE A 50 -7.63 -8.64 -1.97
N GLU A 51 -8.28 -7.78 -1.19
CA GLU A 51 -8.34 -6.35 -1.46
C GLU A 51 -6.96 -5.70 -1.48
N ASP A 52 -6.12 -6.00 -0.49
CA ASP A 52 -4.74 -5.52 -0.40
C ASP A 52 -3.91 -6.01 -1.59
N SER A 53 -4.03 -7.30 -1.96
CA SER A 53 -3.31 -7.85 -3.11
C SER A 53 -3.69 -7.16 -4.42
N ARG A 54 -4.97 -6.79 -4.59
CA ARG A 54 -5.45 -6.06 -5.76
C ARG A 54 -4.93 -4.64 -5.77
N LEU A 55 -4.87 -3.98 -4.61
CA LEU A 55 -4.31 -2.63 -4.48
C LEU A 55 -2.82 -2.63 -4.85
N VAL A 56 -2.05 -3.59 -4.35
CA VAL A 56 -0.62 -3.73 -4.69
C VAL A 56 -0.44 -4.03 -6.18
N ALA A 57 -1.26 -4.92 -6.75
CA ALA A 57 -1.21 -5.22 -8.19
C ALA A 57 -1.54 -3.99 -9.04
N PHE A 58 -2.53 -3.19 -8.63
CA PHE A 58 -2.87 -1.94 -9.28
C PHE A 58 -1.72 -0.93 -9.19
N LEU A 59 -1.19 -0.67 -7.99
CA LEU A 59 -0.07 0.25 -7.79
C LEU A 59 1.20 -0.19 -8.54
N GLY A 60 1.45 -1.49 -8.66
CA GLY A 60 2.56 -2.03 -9.45
C GLY A 60 2.40 -1.87 -10.97
N GLN A 61 1.18 -1.59 -11.45
CA GLN A 61 0.90 -1.28 -12.86
C GLN A 61 0.91 0.23 -13.14
N VAL A 62 0.84 1.06 -12.11
CA VAL A 62 0.96 2.51 -12.25
C VAL A 62 2.42 2.81 -12.53
N GLU A 63 2.68 3.47 -13.66
CA GLU A 63 4.01 3.95 -14.00
C GLU A 63 4.52 4.82 -12.83
N PRO A 64 5.75 4.59 -12.32
CA PRO A 64 6.23 5.32 -11.16
C PRO A 64 6.14 6.82 -11.45
N MET A 65 5.37 7.51 -10.61
CA MET A 65 5.17 8.95 -10.77
C MET A 65 6.55 9.62 -10.80
N PRO A 66 6.83 10.51 -11.76
CA PRO A 66 8.12 11.18 -11.82
C PRO A 66 8.39 11.87 -10.48
N PRO A 67 9.67 11.96 -10.08
CA PRO A 67 10.02 12.60 -8.82
C PRO A 67 9.47 14.03 -8.79
N ALA A 68 8.81 14.39 -7.70
CA ALA A 68 8.19 15.71 -7.56
C ALA A 68 9.21 16.82 -7.83
N THR A 69 8.85 17.75 -8.71
CA THR A 69 9.68 18.88 -9.08
C THR A 69 9.93 19.79 -7.85
N PRO A 70 10.97 20.64 -7.87
CA PRO A 70 11.20 21.62 -6.82
C PRO A 70 9.99 22.52 -6.53
N VAL A 71 9.19 22.85 -7.55
CA VAL A 71 7.98 23.67 -7.42
C VAL A 71 6.87 22.88 -6.75
N GLU A 72 6.58 21.65 -7.19
CA GLU A 72 5.55 20.80 -6.57
C GLU A 72 5.82 20.55 -5.08
N ARG A 73 7.10 20.32 -4.72
CA ARG A 73 7.49 20.17 -3.31
C ARG A 73 7.28 21.46 -2.52
N LYS A 74 7.62 22.63 -3.08
CA LYS A 74 7.36 23.93 -2.45
C LYS A 74 5.86 24.21 -2.30
N THR A 75 5.05 23.94 -3.33
CA THR A 75 3.59 24.10 -3.30
C THR A 75 2.95 23.18 -2.26
N HIS A 76 3.36 21.90 -2.20
CA HIS A 76 2.89 20.98 -1.17
C HIS A 76 3.23 21.46 0.25
N ALA A 77 4.45 22.00 0.45
CA ALA A 77 4.87 22.54 1.74
C ALA A 77 4.03 23.76 2.19
N LEU A 78 3.62 24.61 1.25
CA LEU A 78 2.75 25.76 1.52
C LEU A 78 1.33 25.34 1.89
N VAL A 79 0.76 24.37 1.17
CA VAL A 79 -0.59 23.86 1.43
C VAL A 79 -0.65 23.12 2.77
N SER A 80 0.42 22.43 3.14
CA SER A 80 0.49 21.63 4.37
C SER A 80 0.81 22.43 5.63
N THR A 81 1.22 23.70 5.49
CA THR A 81 1.65 24.55 6.62
C THR A 81 0.85 25.85 6.66
N PRO A 82 -0.20 25.95 7.50
CA PRO A 82 -0.97 27.18 7.63
C PRO A 82 -0.08 28.34 8.09
N GLY A 83 0.02 29.41 7.29
CA GLY A 83 0.81 30.60 7.59
C GLY A 83 2.26 30.59 7.07
N ALA A 84 2.66 29.60 6.26
CA ALA A 84 3.96 29.65 5.58
C ALA A 84 4.01 30.81 4.58
N GLU A 85 5.05 31.64 4.65
CA GLU A 85 5.31 32.70 3.68
C GLU A 85 5.49 32.09 2.28
N ALA A 86 4.82 32.67 1.28
CA ALA A 86 4.96 32.25 -0.10
C ALA A 86 6.44 32.35 -0.53
N PRO A 87 7.00 31.32 -1.19
CA PRO A 87 8.39 31.37 -1.61
C PRO A 87 8.56 32.50 -2.60
N VAL A 88 9.59 33.32 -2.39
CA VAL A 88 10.07 34.25 -3.41
C VAL A 88 10.53 33.39 -4.58
N LEU A 89 9.82 33.47 -5.70
CA LEU A 89 10.23 32.88 -6.96
C LEU A 89 11.41 33.70 -7.45
N GLU A 90 12.62 33.21 -7.23
CA GLU A 90 13.86 33.91 -7.60
C GLU A 90 14.02 34.06 -9.11
N ASP A 91 13.23 33.35 -9.92
CA ASP A 91 13.33 33.39 -11.37
C ASP A 91 11.93 33.40 -12.03
N PHE A 92 11.36 34.61 -12.09
CA PHE A 92 10.03 34.85 -12.69
C PHE A 92 10.03 34.56 -14.20
N ASP A 93 11.18 34.71 -14.85
CA ASP A 93 11.34 34.45 -16.29
C ASP A 93 11.27 32.95 -16.59
N ALA A 94 11.86 32.11 -15.74
CA ALA A 94 11.76 30.65 -15.85
C ALA A 94 10.33 30.14 -15.65
N LEU A 95 9.57 30.75 -14.73
CA LEU A 95 8.17 30.39 -14.50
C LEU A 95 7.27 30.80 -15.69
N THR A 96 7.51 31.97 -16.26
CA THR A 96 6.73 32.49 -17.39
C THR A 96 6.98 31.68 -18.67
N ALA A 97 8.23 31.29 -18.93
CA ALA A 97 8.58 30.43 -20.05
C ALA A 97 7.95 29.03 -19.94
N TRP A 98 7.81 28.51 -18.72
CA TRP A 98 7.23 27.19 -18.49
C TRP A 98 5.69 27.18 -18.54
N LEU A 99 5.04 28.25 -18.06
CA LEU A 99 3.59 28.44 -18.21
C LEU A 99 3.18 28.56 -19.68
N ALA A 100 3.97 29.26 -20.50
CA ALA A 100 3.73 29.36 -21.94
C ALA A 100 3.83 28.01 -22.66
N TYR A 101 4.65 27.08 -22.15
CA TYR A 101 4.78 25.73 -22.70
C TYR A 101 3.65 24.78 -22.26
N ALA A 102 2.98 25.05 -21.13
CA ALA A 102 1.89 24.23 -20.61
C ALA A 102 0.51 24.59 -21.19
N GLU A 103 0.37 25.72 -21.88
CA GLU A 103 -0.85 26.16 -22.57
C GLU A 103 -0.93 25.75 -24.05
N GLU A 104 0.08 25.03 -24.57
CA GLU A 104 0.13 24.49 -25.94
C GLU A 104 -0.17 22.97 -25.95
#